data_AF-A0A9Q4FKE4-F1
#
_entry.id   AF-A0A9Q4FKE4-F1
#
_cell.length_a   1.000
_cell.length_b   1.000
_cell.length_c   1.000
_cell.angle_alpha   90.00
_cell.angle_beta   90.00
_cell.angle_gamma   90.00
#
_symmetry.space_group_name_H-M   'P 1'
#
loop_
_entity.id
_entity.type
_entity.pdbx_description
1 polymer ?
#
loop_
_entity_poly.entity_id
_entity_poly.type
_entity_poly.pdbx_seq_one_letter_code
_entity_poly.pdbx_strand_id
1 'polypeptide(L)' 'VYEIMVMSDNIKALISADLDLNAMRRQAFKEGMRSLRLSGAQKVSAGLTTLEEVLRVTPQSEQR' A
#
# COMPACT_ATOMS: atom_id res chain seq x y z
N VAL A 1 -3.56 7.31 -8.51
CA VAL A 1 -3.46 7.02 -7.05
C VAL A 1 -2.02 6.63 -6.76
N TYR A 2 -1.55 6.75 -5.51
CA TYR A 2 -0.16 6.45 -5.17
C TYR A 2 -0.07 5.53 -3.97
N GLU A 3 0.98 4.71 -3.96
CA GLU A 3 1.42 3.87 -2.86
C GLU A 3 2.88 4.22 -2.62
N ILE A 4 3.15 4.87 -1.49
CA ILE A 4 4.47 5.43 -1.18
C ILE A 4 4.94 4.77 0.11
N MET A 5 6.02 4.00 0.02
CA MET A 5 6.74 3.45 1.16
C MET A 5 7.91 4.36 1.51
N VAL A 6 7.95 4.87 2.74
CA VAL A 6 9.09 5.64 3.22
C VAL A 6 10.20 4.69 3.64
N MET A 7 11.43 4.94 3.20
CA MET A 7 12.60 4.15 3.56
C MET A 7 13.11 4.52 4.96
N SER A 8 12.37 4.09 5.99
CA SER A 8 12.76 4.27 7.40
C SER A 8 13.85 3.28 7.81
N ASP A 9 14.48 3.52 8.97
CA ASP A 9 15.50 2.60 9.48
C ASP A 9 14.92 1.23 9.86
N ASN A 10 13.65 1.16 10.26
CA ASN A 10 12.96 -0.11 10.49
C ASN A 10 12.78 -0.90 9.18
N ILE A 11 12.42 -0.22 8.09
CA ILE A 11 12.32 -0.86 6.77
C ILE A 11 13.68 -1.33 6.29
N LYS A 12 14.73 -0.51 6.43
CA LYS A 12 16.10 -0.89 6.08
C LYS A 12 16.56 -2.13 6.85
N ALA A 13 16.25 -2.21 8.14
CA ALA A 13 16.64 -3.35 8.98
C ALA A 13 16.01 -4.68 8.53
N LEU A 14 14.88 -4.63 7.80
CA LEU A 14 14.26 -5.83 7.24
C LEU A 14 14.94 -6.30 5.94
N ILE A 15 15.72 -5.45 5.26
CA ILE A 15 16.36 -5.79 3.99
C ILE A 15 17.50 -6.79 4.23
N SER A 16 17.26 -8.04 3.86
CA SER A 16 18.21 -9.15 3.93
C SER A 16 18.02 -10.10 2.74
N ALA A 17 18.89 -11.10 2.60
CA ALA A 17 18.80 -12.08 1.52
C ALA A 17 17.49 -12.91 1.60
N ASP A 18 17.02 -13.20 2.80
CA ASP A 18 15.83 -14.03 3.08
C ASP A 18 14.62 -13.16 3.50
N LEU A 19 14.52 -11.94 2.96
CA LEU A 19 13.47 -10.99 3.31
C LEU A 19 12.06 -11.58 3.17
N ASP A 20 11.26 -11.52 4.25
CA ASP A 20 9.82 -11.72 4.20
C ASP A 20 9.14 -10.42 3.72
N LEU A 21 8.69 -10.42 2.46
CA LEU A 21 7.94 -9.32 1.85
C LEU A 21 6.68 -8.96 2.64
N ASN A 22 6.00 -9.93 3.25
CA ASN A 22 4.80 -9.66 4.04
C ASN A 22 5.14 -8.95 5.35
N ALA A 23 6.26 -9.30 5.99
CA ALA A 23 6.74 -8.57 7.17
C ALA A 23 7.08 -7.12 6.83
N MET A 24 7.82 -6.87 5.74
CA MET A 24 8.12 -5.52 5.27
C MET A 24 6.86 -4.72 4.96
N ARG A 25 5.90 -5.33 4.23
CA ARG A 25 4.65 -4.67 3.87
C ARG A 25 3.81 -4.32 5.10
N ARG A 26 3.73 -5.22 6.09
CA ARG A 26 3.09 -4.93 7.40
C ARG A 26 3.76 -3.77 8.12
N GLN A 27 5.10 -3.73 8.14
CA GLN A 27 5.84 -2.63 8.75
C GLN A 27 5.57 -1.31 8.01
N ALA A 28 5.59 -1.31 6.68
CA ALA A 28 5.30 -0.13 5.87
C ALA A 28 3.88 0.40 6.12
N PHE A 29 2.87 -0.49 6.21
CA PHE A 29 1.50 -0.09 6.57
C PHE A 29 1.42 0.51 7.97
N LYS A 30 2.13 -0.07 8.94
CA LYS A 30 2.23 0.46 10.30
C LYS A 30 2.84 1.87 10.32
N GLU A 31 3.75 2.15 9.41
CA GLU A 31 4.40 3.46 9.23
C GLU A 31 3.62 4.42 8.31
N GLY A 32 2.39 4.06 7.91
CA GLY A 32 1.48 4.95 7.21
C GLY A 32 1.48 4.83 5.69
N MET A 33 2.19 3.85 5.12
CA MET A 33 1.98 3.47 3.71
C MET A 33 0.51 3.10 3.51
N ARG A 34 -0.05 3.42 2.34
CA ARG A 34 -1.41 3.03 1.96
C ARG A 34 -1.35 2.34 0.61
N SER A 35 -2.11 1.26 0.46
CA SER A 35 -2.14 0.54 -0.80
C SER A 35 -2.80 1.39 -1.89
N LEU A 36 -2.50 1.10 -3.15
CA LEU A 36 -3.18 1.75 -4.28
C LEU A 36 -4.71 1.67 -4.18
N ARG A 37 -5.23 0.51 -3.76
CA ARG A 37 -6.68 0.28 -3.57
C ARG A 37 -7.25 1.16 -2.46
N LEU A 38 -6.56 1.29 -1.33
CA LEU A 38 -6.98 2.15 -0.22
C LEU A 38 -6.91 3.63 -0.59
N SER A 39 -5.83 4.05 -1.25
CA SER A 39 -5.68 5.40 -1.78
C SER A 39 -6.77 5.73 -2.82
N GLY A 40 -7.19 4.76 -3.62
CA GLY A 40 -8.33 4.89 -4.53
C GLY A 40 -9.66 5.03 -3.81
N ALA A 41 -9.92 4.20 -2.80
CA ALA A 41 -11.13 4.29 -1.99
C ALA A 41 -11.31 5.67 -1.34
N GLN A 42 -10.21 6.29 -0.88
CA GLN A 42 -10.25 7.66 -0.35
C GLN A 42 -10.68 8.70 -1.41
N LYS A 43 -10.26 8.53 -2.66
CA LYS A 43 -10.70 9.39 -3.77
C LYS A 43 -12.17 9.16 -4.13
N VAL A 44 -12.65 7.91 -4.05
CA VAL A 44 -14.07 7.59 -4.23
C VAL A 44 -14.92 8.25 -3.14
N SER A 45 -14.52 8.14 -1.87
CA SER A 45 -15.24 8.80 -0.77
C SER A 45 -15.25 10.32 -0.88
N ALA A 46 -14.26 10.90 -1.56
CA ALA A 46 -14.19 12.34 -1.84
C ALA A 46 -14.93 12.75 -3.13
N GLY A 47 -15.56 11.83 -3.85
CA GLY A 47 -16.27 12.09 -5.11
C GLY A 47 -15.36 12.43 -6.30
N LEU A 48 -14.06 12.08 -6.24
CA LEU A 48 -13.07 12.44 -7.25
C LEU A 48 -12.87 11.37 -8.35
N THR A 49 -13.41 10.17 -8.15
CA THR A 49 -13.28 9.01 -9.07
C THR A 49 -14.38 8.00 -8.73
N THR A 50 -14.60 7.00 -9.59
CA THR A 50 -15.60 5.95 -9.34
C THR A 50 -14.97 4.68 -8.76
N LEU A 51 -15.80 3.86 -8.11
CA LEU A 51 -15.39 2.55 -7.63
C LEU A 51 -14.87 1.68 -8.78
N GLU A 52 -15.54 1.70 -9.93
CA GLU A 52 -15.18 0.94 -11.13
C GLU A 52 -13.80 1.32 -11.66
N GLU A 53 -13.50 2.62 -11.72
CA GLU A 53 -12.17 3.10 -12.11
C GLU A 53 -11.09 2.55 -11.17
N VAL A 54 -11.31 2.64 -9.84
CA VAL A 54 -10.36 2.16 -8.84
C VAL A 54 -10.15 0.65 -8.96
N LEU A 55 -11.21 -0.14 -9.12
CA LEU A 55 -11.12 -1.58 -9.27
C LEU A 55 -10.40 -1.98 -10.57
N ARG A 56 -10.56 -1.22 -11.65
CA ARG A 56 -9.91 -1.45 -12.94
C ARG A 56 -8.41 -1.15 -12.91
N VAL A 57 -7.97 -0.13 -12.17
CA VAL A 57 -6.59 0.38 -12.23
C VAL A 57 -5.71 -0.02 -11.04
N THR A 58 -6.23 -0.76 -10.06
CA THR A 58 -5.46 -1.17 -8.88
C THR A 58 -5.51 -2.68 -8.65
N PRO A 59 -4.41 -3.33 -8.23
CA PRO A 59 -4.41 -4.75 -7.90
C PRO A 59 -5.30 -5.05 -6.70
N GLN A 60 -5.72 -6.31 -6.55
CA GLN A 60 -6.44 -6.74 -5.34
C GLN A 60 -5.57 -6.49 -4.12
N SER A 61 -6.17 -6.01 -3.04
CA SER A 61 -5.47 -5.87 -1.78
C SER A 61 -5.00 -7.25 -1.33
N GLU A 62 -3.70 -7.53 -1.40
CA GLU A 62 -3.09 -8.71 -0.79
C GLU A 62 -3.11 -8.53 0.74
N GLN A 63 -4.29 -8.75 1.33
CA GLN A 63 -4.47 -8.86 2.78
C GLN A 63 -4.67 -10.34 3.10
N ARG A 64 -3.60 -11.13 3.03
CA ARG A 64 -3.51 -12.46 3.63
C ARG A 64 -2.15 -12.62 4.28
#